data_AF-A0A5B7B880-F1
#
_entry.id   AF-A0A5B7B880-F1
#
_cell.length_a   1.000
_cell.length_b   1.000
_cell.length_c   1.000
_cell.angle_alpha   90.00
_cell.angle_beta   90.00
_cell.angle_gamma   90.00
#
_symmetry.space_group_name_H-M   'P 1'
#
loop_
_entity.id
_entity.type
_entity.pdbx_description
1 polymer ?
#
loop_
_entity_poly.entity_id
_entity_poly.type
_entity_poly.pdbx_seq_one_letter_code
_entity_poly.pdbx_strand_id
1 'polypeptide(L)'
;KAVARHVHGPRLQRRPLRLSLKSGFRVSSFPNNPKIALYFGLPLVFNQREMGRAKKSPKFAVMKKIVTSKAIKQHKEEVLNPNKKDLQKEKLPRNVPNVSSALFFEYNTALGPPYRVLVDTNFINFSIQNKLDLEKGMMDCLYAKCTPCITDCVMAELEKLGQKYRVALRIAKDPRFERLPCTHKGTYADDCIVDRVTQHKCYMVATCDRDLKRRIRKIPGVPIMYITQHKYSIERLPEATMGGAPRF
;
A
#
# COMPACT_ATOMS: atom_id res chain seq x y z
N LYS A 1 3.66 34.96 -58.01
CA LYS A 1 4.69 33.98 -58.44
C LYS A 1 5.91 34.17 -57.54
N ALA A 2 6.07 33.29 -56.54
CA ALA A 2 7.18 33.26 -55.59
C ALA A 2 7.51 31.80 -55.28
N VAL A 3 8.77 31.56 -54.96
CA VAL A 3 9.53 30.32 -55.17
C VAL A 3 9.54 29.41 -53.92
N ALA A 4 9.68 28.10 -54.20
CA ALA A 4 9.91 26.91 -53.37
C ALA A 4 10.56 27.06 -51.97
N ARG A 5 10.16 26.17 -51.04
CA ARG A 5 11.00 25.06 -50.50
C ARG A 5 10.19 24.14 -49.56
N HIS A 6 10.12 22.86 -49.92
CA HIS A 6 9.66 21.76 -49.07
C HIS A 6 10.73 21.41 -48.01
N VAL A 7 10.32 21.26 -46.75
CA VAL A 7 11.16 20.73 -45.67
C VAL A 7 10.59 19.37 -45.23
N HIS A 8 11.39 18.31 -45.35
CA HIS A 8 11.12 16.97 -44.85
C HIS A 8 11.59 16.84 -43.40
N GLY A 9 10.72 16.39 -42.49
CA GLY A 9 11.06 16.04 -41.10
C GLY A 9 11.34 14.54 -40.92
N PRO A 10 12.26 14.13 -40.01
CA PRO A 10 12.69 12.74 -39.88
C PRO A 10 11.78 11.87 -38.98
N ARG A 11 11.57 10.63 -39.41
CA ARG A 11 10.86 9.53 -38.72
C ARG A 11 11.64 9.04 -37.49
N LEU A 12 10.99 9.07 -36.31
CA LEU A 12 11.47 8.39 -35.09
C LEU A 12 11.34 6.85 -35.22
N GLN A 13 12.47 6.14 -35.18
CA GLN A 13 12.54 4.69 -34.98
C GLN A 13 12.64 4.36 -33.48
N ARG A 14 11.69 3.57 -32.98
CA ARG A 14 11.66 3.05 -31.60
C ARG A 14 12.57 1.82 -31.48
N ARG A 15 13.58 1.87 -30.60
CA ARG A 15 14.37 0.71 -30.13
C ARG A 15 13.69 0.12 -28.87
N PRO A 16 13.50 -1.20 -28.74
CA PRO A 16 13.07 -1.78 -27.47
C PRO A 16 14.28 -2.14 -26.58
N LEU A 17 14.18 -1.71 -25.33
CA LEU A 17 15.06 -1.99 -24.19
C LEU A 17 14.99 -3.47 -23.77
N ARG A 18 16.14 -4.04 -23.40
CA ARG A 18 16.28 -5.36 -22.78
C ARG A 18 15.61 -5.37 -21.39
N LEU A 19 14.63 -6.25 -21.18
CA LEU A 19 14.19 -6.65 -19.84
C LEU A 19 14.95 -7.90 -19.40
N SER A 20 15.63 -7.78 -18.26
CA SER A 20 16.29 -8.85 -17.52
C SER A 20 15.28 -9.52 -16.59
N LEU A 21 14.91 -10.77 -16.87
CA LEU A 21 14.11 -11.61 -15.99
C LEU A 21 15.05 -12.42 -15.09
N LYS A 22 15.28 -11.94 -13.86
CA LYS A 22 15.78 -12.78 -12.76
C LYS A 22 14.61 -13.64 -12.27
N SER A 23 14.75 -14.95 -12.35
CA SER A 23 13.85 -15.90 -11.70
C SER A 23 14.65 -17.04 -11.08
N GLY A 24 14.25 -17.43 -9.86
CA GLY A 24 14.47 -18.78 -9.36
C GLY A 24 15.61 -19.00 -8.36
N PHE A 25 15.48 -18.45 -7.14
CA PHE A 25 15.99 -19.14 -5.96
C PHE A 25 15.00 -20.26 -5.62
N ARG A 26 15.43 -21.52 -5.72
CA ARG A 26 14.70 -22.66 -5.14
C ARG A 26 15.69 -23.56 -4.43
N VAL A 27 15.44 -23.70 -3.14
CA VAL A 27 16.11 -24.54 -2.15
C VAL A 27 15.88 -26.01 -2.53
N SER A 28 16.92 -26.82 -2.54
CA SER A 28 16.79 -28.27 -2.47
C SER A 28 17.94 -28.89 -1.69
N SER A 29 17.59 -29.42 -0.52
CA SER A 29 18.05 -30.66 0.11
C SER A 29 19.54 -30.87 0.38
N PHE A 30 19.87 -30.78 1.68
CA PHE A 30 20.95 -31.52 2.35
C PHE A 30 20.95 -33.01 1.97
N PRO A 31 22.14 -33.63 1.92
CA PRO A 31 22.30 -34.99 2.41
C PRO A 31 23.30 -35.06 3.57
N ASN A 32 22.85 -35.68 4.66
CA ASN A 32 23.68 -36.12 5.78
C ASN A 32 24.69 -37.19 5.33
N ASN A 33 25.95 -37.00 5.72
CA ASN A 33 27.04 -37.99 5.75
C ASN A 33 26.79 -39.02 6.90
N PRO A 34 27.62 -40.06 7.19
CA PRO A 34 28.76 -40.64 6.46
C PRO A 34 28.79 -42.19 6.44
N LYS A 35 29.57 -42.80 5.53
CA LYS A 35 30.18 -44.11 5.79
C LYS A 35 31.67 -44.11 5.46
N ILE A 36 32.39 -44.52 6.50
CA ILE A 36 33.81 -44.75 6.69
C ILE A 36 34.38 -45.69 5.62
N ALA A 37 35.52 -45.31 5.04
CA ALA A 37 36.54 -46.25 4.57
C ALA A 37 37.91 -45.57 4.61
N LEU A 38 38.67 -45.83 5.67
CA LEU A 38 40.11 -45.65 5.75
C LEU A 38 40.77 -46.68 4.84
N TYR A 39 41.70 -46.28 3.96
CA TYR A 39 42.86 -47.11 3.58
C TYR A 39 44.01 -46.21 3.13
N PHE A 40 45.19 -46.51 3.69
CA PHE A 40 46.53 -46.01 3.41
C PHE A 40 46.93 -46.10 1.92
N GLY A 41 47.77 -45.17 1.44
CA GLY A 41 48.57 -45.41 0.22
C GLY A 41 49.14 -44.15 -0.45
N LEU A 42 50.48 -44.09 -0.50
CA LEU A 42 51.43 -43.17 -1.18
C LEU A 42 50.93 -42.29 -2.37
N PRO A 43 51.56 -41.11 -2.60
CA PRO A 43 51.32 -40.30 -3.79
C PRO A 43 52.11 -40.88 -4.97
N LEU A 44 51.48 -41.74 -5.77
CA LEU A 44 51.96 -42.04 -7.12
C LEU A 44 51.46 -40.97 -8.08
N VAL A 45 52.41 -40.20 -8.60
CA VAL A 45 52.24 -39.26 -9.71
C VAL A 45 51.65 -40.02 -10.91
N PHE A 46 50.34 -39.91 -11.11
CA PHE A 46 49.66 -40.44 -12.29
C PHE A 46 49.18 -39.28 -13.15
N ASN A 47 49.88 -39.11 -14.27
CA ASN A 47 49.62 -38.15 -15.32
C ASN A 47 48.24 -38.45 -15.95
N GLN A 48 47.18 -37.84 -15.41
CA GLN A 48 45.83 -37.91 -15.99
C GLN A 48 45.79 -37.02 -17.23
N ARG A 49 45.96 -37.64 -18.40
CA ARG A 49 45.46 -37.08 -19.67
C ARG A 49 43.97 -36.79 -19.48
N GLU A 50 43.59 -35.52 -19.51
CA GLU A 50 42.18 -35.11 -19.54
C GLU A 50 41.48 -35.75 -20.74
N MET A 51 40.57 -36.70 -20.50
CA MET A 51 39.64 -37.14 -21.54
C MET A 51 38.60 -36.04 -21.76
N GLY A 52 38.67 -35.37 -22.91
CA GLY A 52 37.70 -34.35 -23.29
C GLY A 52 36.26 -34.88 -23.25
N ARG A 53 35.35 -34.16 -22.56
CA ARG A 53 33.92 -34.50 -22.49
C ARG A 53 33.30 -34.60 -23.89
N ALA A 54 32.51 -35.64 -24.12
CA ALA A 54 31.80 -35.85 -25.38
C ALA A 54 30.95 -34.61 -25.74
N LYS A 55 31.19 -34.05 -26.93
CA LYS A 55 30.46 -32.88 -27.42
C LYS A 55 29.00 -33.28 -27.70
N LYS A 56 28.04 -32.56 -27.11
CA LYS A 56 26.61 -32.77 -27.38
C LYS A 56 26.36 -32.58 -28.87
N SER A 57 25.84 -33.60 -29.53
CA SER A 57 25.52 -33.54 -30.95
C SER A 57 24.45 -32.46 -31.21
N PRO A 58 24.58 -31.67 -32.28
CA PRO A 58 23.54 -30.73 -32.66
C PRO A 58 22.24 -31.49 -32.92
N LYS A 59 21.12 -30.95 -32.41
CA LYS A 59 19.80 -31.51 -32.73
C LYS A 59 19.51 -31.25 -34.20
N PHE A 60 19.09 -32.26 -34.94
CA PHE A 60 18.65 -32.10 -36.31
C PHE A 60 17.35 -31.28 -36.35
N ALA A 61 17.22 -30.38 -37.33
CA ALA A 61 16.06 -29.51 -37.55
C ALA A 61 15.66 -28.58 -36.38
N VAL A 62 16.63 -27.92 -35.74
CA VAL A 62 16.33 -26.85 -34.77
C VAL A 62 15.80 -25.61 -35.50
N MET A 63 14.48 -25.43 -35.46
CA MET A 63 13.83 -24.22 -35.98
C MET A 63 13.92 -23.08 -34.95
N LYS A 64 13.99 -21.84 -35.44
CA LYS A 64 13.80 -20.65 -34.59
C LYS A 64 12.41 -20.72 -33.95
N LYS A 65 12.29 -20.40 -32.66
CA LYS A 65 10.99 -20.35 -31.98
C LYS A 65 10.15 -19.22 -32.58
N ILE A 66 9.19 -19.57 -33.42
CA ILE A 66 8.21 -18.65 -33.98
C ILE A 66 6.97 -18.68 -33.08
N VAL A 67 6.33 -17.53 -32.88
CA VAL A 67 5.10 -17.46 -32.09
C VAL A 67 4.04 -18.33 -32.77
N THR A 68 3.53 -19.30 -32.01
CA THR A 68 2.49 -20.22 -32.51
C THR A 68 1.17 -19.49 -32.75
N SER A 69 0.44 -19.92 -33.78
CA SER A 69 -0.90 -19.39 -34.10
C SER A 69 -1.89 -19.51 -32.91
N LYS A 70 -1.71 -20.52 -32.04
CA LYS A 70 -2.50 -20.69 -30.81
C LYS A 70 -2.24 -19.56 -29.79
N ALA A 71 -0.99 -19.17 -29.58
CA ALA A 71 -0.66 -18.07 -28.68
C ALA A 71 -1.20 -16.72 -29.19
N ILE A 72 -1.19 -16.51 -30.52
CA ILE A 72 -1.77 -15.30 -31.14
C ILE A 72 -3.29 -15.29 -30.98
N LYS A 73 -3.96 -16.44 -31.13
CA LYS A 73 -5.41 -16.57 -30.93
C LYS A 73 -5.81 -16.33 -29.47
N GLN A 74 -5.08 -16.89 -28.50
CA GLN A 74 -5.33 -16.67 -27.07
C GLN A 74 -5.20 -15.19 -26.70
N HIS A 75 -4.12 -14.53 -27.12
CA HIS A 75 -3.94 -13.11 -26.87
C HIS A 75 -4.99 -12.25 -27.59
N LYS A 76 -5.46 -12.66 -28.78
CA LYS A 76 -6.59 -12.01 -29.45
C LYS A 76 -7.89 -12.22 -28.68
N GLU A 77 -8.20 -13.42 -28.22
CA GLU A 77 -9.41 -13.71 -27.45
C GLU A 77 -9.44 -13.01 -26.09
N GLU A 78 -8.30 -12.88 -25.40
CA GLU A 78 -8.17 -12.16 -24.13
C GLU A 78 -8.36 -10.64 -24.28
N VAL A 79 -7.92 -10.07 -25.42
CA VAL A 79 -8.04 -8.64 -25.71
C VAL A 79 -9.38 -8.28 -26.34
N LEU A 80 -9.97 -9.17 -27.17
CA LEU A 80 -11.20 -8.90 -27.95
C LEU A 80 -12.49 -9.36 -27.27
N ASN A 81 -12.46 -10.18 -26.21
CA ASN A 81 -13.66 -10.54 -25.45
C ASN A 81 -13.76 -9.77 -24.12
N PRO A 82 -14.25 -8.52 -24.10
CA PRO A 82 -14.66 -7.87 -22.85
C PRO A 82 -15.81 -8.65 -22.18
N ASN A 83 -16.74 -9.19 -22.98
CA ASN A 83 -18.00 -9.79 -22.51
C ASN A 83 -17.86 -11.10 -21.70
N LYS A 84 -16.74 -11.85 -21.83
CA LYS A 84 -16.52 -13.04 -21.00
C LYS A 84 -16.29 -12.69 -19.52
N LYS A 85 -15.73 -11.50 -19.25
CA LYS A 85 -15.56 -10.99 -17.88
C LYS A 85 -16.90 -10.57 -17.28
N ASP A 86 -17.83 -10.09 -18.11
CA ASP A 86 -19.14 -9.62 -17.66
C ASP A 86 -20.10 -10.78 -17.35
N LEU A 87 -20.10 -11.85 -18.17
CA LEU A 87 -20.84 -13.10 -17.88
C LEU A 87 -20.37 -13.81 -16.60
N GLN A 88 -19.09 -13.68 -16.24
CA GLN A 88 -18.57 -14.17 -14.96
C GLN A 88 -18.97 -13.27 -13.78
N LYS A 89 -19.07 -11.94 -13.98
CA LYS A 89 -19.55 -11.01 -12.95
C LYS A 89 -21.02 -11.22 -12.60
N GLU A 90 -21.87 -11.54 -13.58
CA GLU A 90 -23.30 -11.82 -13.33
C GLU A 90 -23.54 -13.08 -12.48
N LYS A 91 -22.62 -14.05 -12.52
CA LYS A 91 -22.69 -15.27 -11.70
C LYS A 91 -22.14 -15.10 -10.29
N LEU A 92 -21.53 -13.95 -9.96
CA LEU A 92 -21.06 -13.69 -8.60
C LEU A 92 -22.25 -13.28 -7.71
N PRO A 93 -22.32 -13.77 -6.46
CA PRO A 93 -23.36 -13.33 -5.55
C PRO A 93 -23.28 -11.81 -5.34
N ARG A 94 -24.42 -11.12 -5.38
CA ARG A 94 -24.51 -9.69 -5.12
C ARG A 94 -24.07 -9.42 -3.68
N ASN A 95 -22.84 -8.94 -3.50
CA ASN A 95 -22.35 -8.50 -2.20
C ASN A 95 -22.95 -7.11 -1.90
N VAL A 96 -24.10 -7.10 -1.23
CA VAL A 96 -24.63 -5.88 -0.61
C VAL A 96 -23.96 -5.75 0.76
N PRO A 97 -23.16 -4.70 1.00
CA PRO A 97 -22.55 -4.51 2.30
C PRO A 97 -23.65 -4.29 3.35
N ASN A 98 -23.63 -5.08 4.43
CA ASN A 98 -24.56 -4.90 5.53
C ASN A 98 -24.22 -3.60 6.29
N VAL A 99 -25.24 -2.85 6.69
CA VAL A 99 -25.06 -1.65 7.52
C VAL A 99 -24.70 -2.10 8.93
N SER A 100 -23.65 -1.51 9.50
CA SER A 100 -23.21 -1.83 10.87
C SER A 100 -24.32 -1.58 11.88
N SER A 101 -24.52 -2.53 12.80
CA SER A 101 -25.49 -2.45 13.90
C SER A 101 -25.19 -1.34 14.91
N ALA A 102 -23.95 -0.84 14.93
CA ALA A 102 -23.54 0.29 15.77
C ALA A 102 -24.16 1.64 15.37
N LEU A 103 -24.77 1.71 14.18
CA LEU A 103 -25.42 2.92 13.70
C LEU A 103 -26.91 2.89 14.04
N PHE A 104 -27.34 3.77 14.94
CA PHE A 104 -28.75 4.15 15.05
C PHE A 104 -28.97 5.33 14.10
N PHE A 105 -29.49 5.03 12.90
CA PHE A 105 -29.53 5.95 11.74
C PHE A 105 -28.13 6.44 11.33
N GLU A 106 -27.73 7.63 11.82
CA GLU A 106 -26.42 8.24 11.57
C GLU A 106 -25.58 8.38 12.86
N TYR A 107 -26.19 8.14 14.02
CA TYR A 107 -25.52 8.22 15.31
C TYR A 107 -24.80 6.92 15.60
N ASN A 108 -23.52 7.01 15.98
CA ASN A 108 -22.69 5.87 16.30
C ASN A 108 -22.63 5.68 17.81
N THR A 109 -23.40 4.72 18.33
CA THR A 109 -23.46 4.42 19.76
C THR A 109 -22.24 3.66 20.27
N ALA A 110 -21.38 3.16 19.37
CA ALA A 110 -20.19 2.40 19.73
C ALA A 110 -18.95 3.27 20.00
N LEU A 111 -19.04 4.59 19.80
CA LEU A 111 -17.97 5.52 20.16
C LEU A 111 -18.10 5.85 21.65
N GLY A 112 -17.37 5.12 22.49
CA GLY A 112 -17.26 5.39 23.92
C GLY A 112 -15.81 5.69 24.33
N PRO A 113 -15.59 6.34 25.49
CA PRO A 113 -14.27 6.48 26.07
C PRO A 113 -13.68 5.09 26.39
N PRO A 114 -12.40 4.80 26.06
CA PRO A 114 -11.40 5.69 25.46
C PRO A 114 -11.56 5.86 23.94
N TYR A 115 -11.54 7.11 23.47
CA TYR A 115 -11.64 7.41 22.05
C TYR A 115 -10.36 7.01 21.30
N ARG A 116 -10.53 6.30 20.19
CA ARG A 116 -9.42 5.93 19.29
C ARG A 116 -9.40 6.87 18.10
N VAL A 117 -8.31 7.62 17.96
CA VAL A 117 -8.18 8.65 16.93
C VAL A 117 -7.12 8.25 15.92
N LEU A 118 -7.51 7.98 14.69
CA LEU A 118 -6.57 7.75 13.58
C LEU A 118 -5.93 9.07 13.18
N VAL A 119 -4.60 9.12 13.26
CA VAL A 119 -3.81 10.32 12.97
C VAL A 119 -3.19 10.22 11.58
N ASP A 120 -3.36 11.29 10.80
CA ASP A 120 -2.80 11.47 9.46
C ASP A 120 -1.47 12.25 9.50
N THR A 121 -0.62 12.10 8.46
CA THR A 121 0.71 12.74 8.39
C THR A 121 0.60 14.26 8.40
N ASN A 122 -0.32 14.81 7.61
CA ASN A 122 -0.55 16.24 7.50
C ASN A 122 -1.04 16.82 8.83
N PHE A 123 -1.88 16.08 9.57
CA PHE A 123 -2.34 16.52 10.89
C PHE A 123 -1.17 16.70 11.86
N ILE A 124 -0.24 15.73 11.93
CA ILE A 124 0.95 15.82 12.79
C ILE A 124 1.78 17.05 12.42
N ASN A 125 1.95 17.31 11.12
CA ASN A 125 2.72 18.46 10.64
C ASN A 125 2.09 19.79 11.07
N PHE A 126 0.77 19.92 10.95
CA PHE A 126 0.05 21.11 11.40
C PHE A 126 0.04 21.25 12.92
N SER A 127 -0.01 20.15 13.68
CA SER A 127 0.11 20.19 15.15
C SER A 127 1.48 20.72 15.57
N ILE A 128 2.56 20.27 14.93
CA ILE A 128 3.92 20.75 15.22
C ILE A 128 4.07 22.24 14.88
N GLN A 129 3.55 22.67 13.72
CA GLN A 129 3.59 24.09 13.32
C GLN A 129 2.85 24.99 14.32
N ASN A 130 1.70 24.53 14.84
CA ASN A 130 0.90 25.25 15.82
C ASN A 130 1.37 25.04 17.27
N LYS A 131 2.45 24.27 17.50
CA LYS A 131 3.00 23.94 18.82
C LYS A 131 1.99 23.25 19.75
N LEU A 132 1.14 22.40 19.18
CA LEU A 132 0.13 21.65 19.92
C LEU A 132 0.65 20.25 20.25
N ASP A 133 0.47 19.87 21.51
CA ASP A 133 0.69 18.50 21.97
C ASP A 133 -0.52 17.66 21.53
N LEU A 134 -0.26 16.56 20.80
CA LEU A 134 -1.30 15.73 20.19
C LEU A 134 -2.22 15.11 21.24
N GLU A 135 -1.65 14.53 22.30
CA GLU A 135 -2.43 13.84 23.34
C GLU A 135 -3.24 14.83 24.17
N LYS A 136 -2.60 15.89 24.66
CA LYS A 136 -3.27 16.92 25.47
C LYS A 136 -4.34 17.65 24.68
N GLY A 137 -4.03 18.08 23.45
CA GLY A 137 -5.00 18.77 22.61
C GLY A 137 -6.23 17.91 22.28
N MET A 138 -6.07 16.59 22.13
CA MET A 138 -7.20 15.68 21.93
C MET A 138 -8.04 15.54 23.20
N MET A 139 -7.39 15.38 24.36
CA MET A 139 -8.09 15.32 25.66
C MET A 139 -8.86 16.60 25.97
N ASP A 140 -8.28 17.77 25.69
CA ASP A 140 -8.92 19.08 25.90
C ASP A 140 -10.13 19.28 24.97
N CYS A 141 -10.11 18.68 23.78
CA CYS A 141 -11.19 18.79 22.80
C CYS A 141 -12.36 17.84 23.09
N LEU A 142 -12.06 16.60 23.50
CA LEU A 142 -13.04 15.54 23.73
C LEU A 142 -13.49 15.41 25.18
N TYR A 143 -12.80 16.07 26.12
CA TYR A 143 -12.99 15.97 27.56
C TYR A 143 -12.96 14.52 28.09
N ALA A 144 -12.25 13.64 27.38
CA ALA A 144 -12.18 12.21 27.67
C ALA A 144 -10.80 11.65 27.32
N LYS A 145 -10.50 10.45 27.84
CA LYS A 145 -9.25 9.75 27.51
C LYS A 145 -9.22 9.42 26.02
N CYS A 146 -8.17 9.88 25.34
CA CYS A 146 -7.96 9.66 23.92
C CYS A 146 -6.69 8.84 23.71
N THR A 147 -6.76 7.82 22.86
CA THR A 147 -5.61 7.03 22.41
C THR A 147 -5.37 7.36 20.94
N PRO A 148 -4.29 8.10 20.61
CA PRO A 148 -3.96 8.36 19.23
C PRO A 148 -3.40 7.10 18.58
N CYS A 149 -3.90 6.76 17.40
CA CYS A 149 -3.53 5.57 16.65
C CYS A 149 -2.87 5.98 15.34
N ILE A 150 -1.74 5.36 15.00
CA ILE A 150 -1.00 5.61 13.76
C ILE A 150 -0.96 4.31 12.96
N THR A 151 -1.26 4.40 11.67
CA THR A 151 -1.17 3.26 10.75
C THR A 151 0.25 3.12 10.20
N ASP A 152 0.67 1.90 9.88
CA ASP A 152 1.99 1.65 9.25
C ASP A 152 2.22 2.47 7.99
N CYS A 153 1.16 2.80 7.24
CA CYS A 153 1.28 3.53 5.99
C CYS A 153 1.53 5.02 6.20
N VAL A 154 0.89 5.63 7.21
CA VAL A 154 1.20 6.99 7.68
C VAL A 154 2.65 7.03 8.18
N MET A 155 3.08 6.00 8.90
CA MET A 155 4.46 5.89 9.35
C MET A 155 5.47 5.83 8.19
N ALA A 156 5.17 5.03 7.17
CA ALA A 156 5.99 4.93 5.96
C ALA A 156 6.01 6.23 5.15
N GLU A 157 4.91 6.99 5.11
CA GLU A 157 4.86 8.31 4.49
C GLU A 157 5.75 9.32 5.23
N LEU A 158 5.72 9.36 6.57
CA LEU A 158 6.61 10.20 7.37
C LEU A 158 8.09 9.89 7.13
N GLU A 159 8.44 8.61 6.97
CA GLU A 159 9.81 8.19 6.68
C GLU A 159 10.27 8.65 5.28
N LYS A 160 9.36 8.65 4.29
CA LYS A 160 9.65 9.13 2.92
C LYS A 160 9.88 10.64 2.86
N LEU A 161 9.18 11.41 3.67
CA LEU A 161 9.31 12.88 3.71
C LEU A 161 10.67 13.34 4.27
N GLY A 162 11.43 12.44 4.91
CA GLY A 162 12.85 12.62 5.21
C GLY A 162 13.16 13.56 6.38
N GLN A 163 14.31 14.26 6.31
CA GLN A 163 14.89 14.98 7.45
C GLN A 163 14.04 16.15 7.96
N LYS A 164 13.26 16.80 7.09
CA LYS A 164 12.38 17.93 7.46
C LYS A 164 11.34 17.54 8.51
N TYR A 165 10.93 16.27 8.54
CA TYR A 165 9.87 15.75 9.41
C TYR A 165 10.42 14.83 10.51
N ARG A 166 11.72 14.96 10.84
CA ARG A 166 12.36 14.16 11.90
C ARG A 166 11.68 14.33 13.27
N VAL A 167 11.17 15.52 13.57
CA VAL A 167 10.41 15.78 14.81
C VAL A 167 9.09 15.01 14.80
N ALA A 168 8.35 15.06 13.69
CA ALA A 168 7.12 14.30 13.51
C ALA A 168 7.36 12.79 13.65
N LEU A 169 8.46 12.28 13.08
CA LEU A 169 8.83 10.88 13.18
C LEU A 169 9.16 10.45 14.63
N ARG A 170 9.74 11.33 15.44
CA ARG A 170 9.97 11.04 16.87
C ARG A 170 8.66 10.97 17.63
N ILE A 171 7.78 11.95 17.44
CA ILE A 171 6.46 11.99 18.07
C ILE A 171 5.65 10.75 17.70
N ALA A 172 5.61 10.38 16.41
CA ALA A 172 4.92 9.18 15.94
C ALA A 172 5.48 7.87 16.52
N LYS A 173 6.73 7.86 17.00
CA LYS A 173 7.36 6.68 17.63
C LYS A 173 7.11 6.60 19.13
N ASP A 174 6.53 7.62 19.75
CA ASP A 174 6.30 7.64 21.18
C ASP A 174 5.32 6.53 21.62
N PRO A 175 5.53 5.92 22.80
CA PRO A 175 4.74 4.78 23.28
C PRO A 175 3.28 5.12 23.60
N ARG A 176 2.93 6.42 23.63
CA ARG A 176 1.57 6.92 23.81
C ARG A 176 0.70 6.67 22.57
N PHE A 177 1.32 6.47 21.40
CA PHE A 177 0.63 6.16 20.17
C PHE A 177 0.47 4.65 20.00
N GLU A 178 -0.76 4.22 19.72
CA GLU A 178 -1.04 2.85 19.34
C GLU A 178 -0.71 2.65 17.86
N ARG A 179 0.15 1.67 17.54
CA ARG A 179 0.47 1.34 16.15
C ARG A 179 -0.49 0.30 15.61
N LEU A 180 -1.12 0.61 14.48
CA LEU A 180 -2.08 -0.25 13.83
C LEU A 180 -1.49 -0.88 12.56
N PRO A 181 -1.36 -2.22 12.53
CA PRO A 181 -0.77 -2.89 11.38
C PRO A 181 -1.66 -2.80 10.15
N CYS A 182 -1.04 -2.63 8.98
CA CYS A 182 -1.75 -2.52 7.70
C CYS A 182 -1.50 -3.74 6.80
N THR A 183 -2.56 -4.27 6.19
CA THR A 183 -2.52 -5.49 5.35
C THR A 183 -2.58 -5.22 3.84
N HIS A 184 -2.42 -3.97 3.41
CA HIS A 184 -2.49 -3.59 1.99
C HIS A 184 -1.11 -3.37 1.39
N LYS A 185 -1.02 -3.50 0.06
CA LYS A 185 0.21 -3.24 -0.69
C LYS A 185 0.26 -1.78 -1.11
N GLY A 186 1.33 -1.08 -0.73
CA GLY A 186 1.53 0.33 -1.03
C GLY A 186 1.49 1.20 0.22
N THR A 187 1.67 2.49 0.04
CA THR A 187 1.75 3.48 1.13
C THR A 187 0.80 4.65 0.83
N TYR A 188 -0.44 4.35 0.46
CA TYR A 188 -1.47 5.38 0.30
C TYR A 188 -2.25 5.44 1.60
N ALA A 189 -1.87 6.35 2.51
CA ALA A 189 -2.49 6.47 3.83
C ALA A 189 -3.98 6.81 3.72
N ASP A 190 -4.35 7.70 2.80
CA ASP A 190 -5.74 8.11 2.56
C ASP A 190 -6.69 6.93 2.38
N ASP A 191 -6.37 6.03 1.45
CA ASP A 191 -7.22 4.89 1.10
C ASP A 191 -7.23 3.88 2.25
N CYS A 192 -6.09 3.69 2.94
CA CYS A 192 -6.03 2.88 4.15
C CYS A 192 -6.97 3.40 5.24
N ILE A 193 -6.99 4.72 5.49
CA ILE A 193 -7.81 5.32 6.53
C ILE A 193 -9.28 5.15 6.17
N VAL A 194 -9.65 5.45 4.92
CA VAL A 194 -11.03 5.28 4.42
C VAL A 194 -11.49 3.84 4.55
N ASP A 195 -10.69 2.87 4.12
CA ASP A 195 -11.05 1.45 4.19
C ASP A 195 -11.20 0.97 5.64
N ARG A 196 -10.26 1.34 6.52
CA ARG A 196 -10.28 0.97 7.93
C ARG A 196 -11.51 1.51 8.64
N VAL A 197 -11.84 2.78 8.40
CA VAL A 197 -13.00 3.46 8.99
C VAL A 197 -14.32 2.92 8.44
N THR A 198 -14.34 2.52 7.16
CA THR A 198 -15.50 1.92 6.54
C THR A 198 -15.82 0.55 7.15
N GLN A 199 -14.78 -0.26 7.39
CA GLN A 199 -14.91 -1.58 8.02
C GLN A 199 -15.24 -1.47 9.51
N HIS A 200 -14.53 -0.60 10.22
CA HIS A 200 -14.63 -0.43 11.66
C HIS A 200 -14.96 1.03 11.98
N LYS A 201 -16.22 1.27 12.33
CA LYS A 201 -16.72 2.61 12.67
C LYS A 201 -16.34 3.04 14.10
N CYS A 202 -15.40 2.36 14.76
CA CYS A 202 -14.98 2.69 16.13
C CYS A 202 -13.80 3.67 16.20
N TYR A 203 -13.53 4.40 15.11
CA TYR A 203 -12.42 5.34 15.01
C TYR A 203 -12.92 6.75 14.70
N MET A 204 -12.27 7.73 15.33
CA MET A 204 -12.30 9.13 14.91
C MET A 204 -11.15 9.37 13.94
N VAL A 205 -11.27 10.31 13.00
CA VAL A 205 -10.17 10.63 12.08
C VAL A 205 -9.67 12.05 12.30
N ALA A 206 -8.38 12.20 12.56
CA ALA A 206 -7.70 13.48 12.66
C ALA A 206 -6.98 13.80 11.35
N THR A 207 -7.55 14.69 10.54
CA THR A 207 -6.96 15.12 9.27
C THR A 207 -7.28 16.59 8.97
N CYS A 208 -6.36 17.26 8.29
CA CYS A 208 -6.57 18.61 7.76
C CYS A 208 -6.90 18.61 6.26
N ASP A 209 -6.84 17.46 5.59
CA ASP A 209 -6.92 17.38 4.14
C ASP A 209 -8.35 17.49 3.62
N ARG A 210 -8.56 18.40 2.67
CA ARG A 210 -9.90 18.70 2.14
C ARG A 210 -10.52 17.51 1.42
N ASP A 211 -9.71 16.77 0.65
CA ASP A 211 -10.19 15.63 -0.14
C ASP A 211 -10.47 14.40 0.74
N LEU A 212 -9.62 14.14 1.73
CA LEU A 212 -9.86 13.07 2.71
C LEU A 212 -11.10 13.36 3.55
N LYS A 213 -11.28 14.61 4.02
CA LYS A 213 -12.52 15.04 4.70
C LYS A 213 -13.75 14.81 3.84
N ARG A 214 -13.71 15.19 2.55
CA ARG A 214 -14.85 14.98 1.64
C ARG A 214 -15.18 13.50 1.47
N ARG A 215 -14.19 12.61 1.45
CA ARG A 215 -14.40 11.16 1.40
C ARG A 215 -15.02 10.62 2.68
N ILE A 216 -14.48 11.00 3.85
CA ILE A 216 -14.97 10.53 5.16
C ILE A 216 -16.38 11.06 5.46
N ARG A 217 -16.73 12.28 5.03
CA ARG A 217 -18.10 12.82 5.16
C ARG A 217 -19.18 11.99 4.47
N LYS A 218 -18.83 11.13 3.51
CA LYS A 218 -19.78 10.20 2.89
C LYS A 218 -20.08 9.00 3.78
N ILE A 219 -19.23 8.72 4.76
CA ILE A 219 -19.38 7.61 5.71
C ILE A 219 -20.12 8.17 6.94
N PRO A 220 -21.34 7.68 7.26
CA PRO A 220 -22.05 8.10 8.45
C PRO A 220 -21.42 7.52 9.72
N GLY A 221 -21.53 8.26 10.84
CA GLY A 221 -21.08 7.82 12.16
C GLY A 221 -19.58 7.97 12.43
N VAL A 222 -18.83 8.66 11.57
CA VAL A 222 -17.39 8.90 11.74
C VAL A 222 -17.14 10.39 12.00
N PRO A 223 -16.67 10.75 13.21
CA PRO A 223 -16.32 12.12 13.53
C PRO A 223 -14.94 12.49 12.96
N ILE A 224 -14.81 13.75 12.56
CA ILE A 224 -13.58 14.27 11.93
C ILE A 224 -13.01 15.36 12.83
N MET A 225 -11.77 15.20 13.27
CA MET A 225 -11.03 16.20 14.02
C MET A 225 -10.10 16.98 13.09
N TYR A 226 -10.06 18.29 13.26
CA TYR A 226 -9.20 19.20 12.50
C TYR A 226 -8.66 20.32 13.38
N ILE A 227 -7.68 21.06 12.85
CA ILE A 227 -7.02 22.16 13.57
C ILE A 227 -7.57 23.49 13.05
N THR A 228 -8.01 24.35 13.95
CA THR A 228 -8.39 25.75 13.69
C THR A 228 -7.89 26.65 14.80
N GLN A 229 -7.27 27.78 14.44
CA GLN A 229 -6.86 28.83 15.39
C GLN A 229 -6.10 28.30 16.63
N HIS A 230 -5.11 27.42 16.41
CA HIS A 230 -4.34 26.78 17.49
C HIS A 230 -5.16 25.90 18.46
N LYS A 231 -6.34 25.44 18.06
CA LYS A 231 -7.14 24.48 18.85
C LYS A 231 -7.59 23.33 17.96
N TYR A 232 -7.85 22.18 18.56
CA TYR A 232 -8.54 21.10 17.87
C TYR A 232 -10.04 21.34 17.94
N SER A 233 -10.71 21.02 16.84
CA SER A 233 -12.15 21.15 16.68
C SER A 233 -12.66 19.91 15.98
N ILE A 234 -13.90 19.52 16.30
CA ILE A 234 -14.49 18.28 15.83
C ILE A 234 -15.74 18.59 15.02
N GLU A 235 -15.82 17.97 13.85
CA GLU A 235 -17.00 17.92 13.01
C GLU A 235 -17.77 16.61 13.30
N ARG A 236 -19.12 16.68 13.29
CA ARG A 236 -20.02 15.52 13.41
C ARG A 236 -19.90 14.70 14.70
N LEU A 237 -19.70 15.35 15.85
CA LEU A 237 -19.96 14.70 17.13
C LEU A 237 -21.35 15.10 17.65
N PRO A 238 -22.28 14.15 17.79
CA PRO A 238 -23.63 14.45 18.28
C PRO A 238 -23.64 14.89 19.76
N GLU A 239 -22.68 14.47 20.59
CA GLU A 239 -22.56 14.90 22.00
C GLU A 239 -21.87 16.26 22.19
N ALA A 240 -20.76 16.53 21.48
CA ALA A 240 -20.04 17.81 21.66
C ALA A 240 -20.82 19.04 21.14
N THR A 241 -21.80 18.84 20.26
CA THR A 241 -22.64 19.94 19.74
C THR A 241 -23.61 20.50 20.81
N MET A 242 -23.90 19.75 21.88
CA MET A 242 -24.69 20.25 23.01
C MET A 242 -23.87 21.11 24.00
N GLY A 243 -22.55 21.15 23.86
CA GLY A 243 -21.62 21.88 24.73
C GLY A 243 -20.78 22.93 24.00
N GLY A 244 -21.40 23.97 23.45
CA GLY A 244 -20.75 25.29 23.31
C GLY A 244 -19.67 25.51 22.24
N ALA A 245 -19.70 24.83 21.09
CA ALA A 245 -18.85 25.23 19.96
C ALA A 245 -19.52 26.37 19.13
N PRO A 246 -18.82 27.48 18.82
CA PRO A 246 -19.40 28.61 18.09
C PRO A 246 -19.75 28.21 16.65
N ARG A 247 -20.99 28.51 16.27
CA ARG A 247 -21.47 28.38 14.90
C ARG A 247 -20.92 29.56 14.09
N PHE A 248 -20.15 29.26 13.05
CA PHE A 248 -19.90 30.15 11.93
C PHE A 248 -20.39 29.47 10.66
#